data_AF-A0A9E0IV05-F1
#
_entry.id   AF-A0A9E0IV05-F1
#
_cell.length_a   1.000
_cell.length_b   1.000
_cell.length_c   1.000
_cell.angle_alpha   90.00
_cell.angle_beta   90.00
_cell.angle_gamma   90.00
#
_symmetry.space_group_name_H-M   'P 1'
#
loop_
_entity.id
_entity.type
_entity.pdbx_description
1 polymer ?
#
loop_
_entity_poly.entity_id
_entity_poly.type
_entity_poly.pdbx_seq_one_letter_code
_entity_poly.pdbx_strand_id
1 'polypeptide(L)'
;MKRTTFYAWLLLTAAVSTLALYWMAGGSIALQKAALGMVVFFVVFTQLMYHLGLRSSRSANPFLFTQIFMVSVLFKIVLLTLFVVVLLKLMEVNPRQLAAPLGTTYVLFTILETWVLMRLSKLRA
;
A
#
# COMPACT_ATOMS: atom_id res chain seq x y z
N MET A 1 -4.19 16.53 -9.27
CA MET A 1 -4.02 16.44 -7.81
C MET A 1 -2.68 17.04 -7.47
N LYS A 2 -2.63 18.01 -6.55
CA LYS A 2 -1.36 18.62 -6.14
C LYS A 2 -0.51 17.57 -5.41
N ARG A 3 0.81 17.56 -5.66
CA ARG A 3 1.75 16.63 -5.01
C ARG A 3 1.65 16.71 -3.47
N THR A 4 1.48 17.91 -2.93
CA THR A 4 1.30 18.13 -1.48
C THR A 4 0.09 17.41 -0.91
N THR A 5 -1.03 17.39 -1.62
CA THR A 5 -2.24 16.66 -1.21
C THR A 5 -2.01 15.16 -1.18
N PHE A 6 -1.24 14.60 -2.13
CA PHE A 6 -0.90 13.18 -2.14
C PHE A 6 -0.11 12.79 -0.88
N TYR A 7 0.98 13.50 -0.61
CA TYR A 7 1.84 13.18 0.53
C TYR A 7 1.12 13.38 1.87
N ALA A 8 0.24 14.37 1.98
CA ALA A 8 -0.59 14.55 3.18
C ALA A 8 -1.48 13.33 3.45
N TRP A 9 -2.18 12.83 2.43
CA TRP A 9 -3.01 11.62 2.57
C TRP A 9 -2.18 10.37 2.82
N LEU A 10 -1.04 10.22 2.15
CA LEU A 10 -0.12 9.10 2.36
C LEU A 10 0.40 9.07 3.80
N LEU A 11 0.83 10.22 4.33
CA LEU A 11 1.29 10.34 5.72
C LEU A 11 0.16 10.06 6.71
N LEU A 12 -1.05 10.55 6.45
CA LEU A 12 -2.21 10.29 7.29
C LEU A 12 -2.54 8.80 7.32
N THR A 13 -2.62 8.14 6.16
CA THR A 13 -2.88 6.69 6.09
C THR A 13 -1.76 5.88 6.74
N ALA A 14 -0.49 6.30 6.59
CA ALA A 14 0.63 5.66 7.27
C ALA A 14 0.56 5.81 8.79
N ALA A 15 0.23 7.01 9.30
CA ALA A 15 0.08 7.26 10.73
C ALA A 15 -1.09 6.46 11.34
N VAL A 16 -2.25 6.47 10.69
CA VAL A 16 -3.43 5.69 11.11
C VAL A 16 -3.14 4.20 11.09
N SER A 17 -2.49 3.71 10.02
CA SER A 17 -2.12 2.29 9.92
C SER A 17 -1.13 1.92 11.02
N THR A 18 -0.12 2.75 11.28
CA THR A 18 0.86 2.49 12.33
C THR A 18 0.18 2.41 13.69
N LEU A 19 -0.67 3.38 14.04
CA LEU A 19 -1.41 3.36 15.31
C LEU A 19 -2.31 2.13 15.44
N ALA A 20 -3.07 1.79 14.39
CA ALA A 20 -3.93 0.61 14.37
C ALA A 20 -3.12 -0.68 14.60
N LEU A 21 -1.99 -0.83 13.93
CA LEU A 21 -1.15 -2.02 14.08
C LEU A 21 -0.44 -2.09 15.43
N TYR A 22 0.01 -0.96 15.98
CA TYR A 22 0.60 -0.92 17.31
C TYR A 22 -0.41 -1.34 18.38
N TRP A 23 -1.67 -0.92 18.22
CA TRP A 23 -2.75 -1.37 19.09
C TRP A 23 -3.03 -2.87 18.94
N MET A 24 -3.09 -3.38 17.70
CA MET A 24 -3.27 -4.81 17.42
C MET A 24 -2.07 -5.67 17.83
N ALA A 25 -0.87 -5.10 17.92
CA ALA A 25 0.34 -5.84 18.26
C ALA A 25 0.40 -6.27 19.73
N GLY A 26 -0.44 -5.69 20.60
CA GLY A 26 -0.57 -6.12 22.01
C GLY A 26 0.73 -6.12 22.81
N GLY A 27 1.74 -5.33 22.40
CA GLY A 27 3.05 -5.27 23.04
C GLY A 27 4.11 -6.27 22.51
N SER A 28 3.78 -7.13 21.54
CA SER A 28 4.78 -8.04 20.94
C SER A 28 5.77 -7.27 20.05
N ILE A 29 7.06 -7.29 20.43
CA ILE A 29 8.14 -6.60 19.71
C ILE A 29 8.29 -7.14 18.28
N ALA A 30 8.16 -8.46 18.09
CA ALA A 30 8.24 -9.08 16.76
C ALA A 30 7.10 -8.60 15.85
N LEU A 31 5.88 -8.52 16.40
CA LEU A 31 4.71 -8.08 15.66
C LEU A 31 4.75 -6.57 15.34
N GLN A 32 5.31 -5.76 16.24
CA GLN A 32 5.56 -4.34 15.99
C GLN A 32 6.59 -4.11 14.87
N LYS A 33 7.68 -4.88 14.85
CA LYS A 33 8.68 -4.84 13.77
C LYS A 33 8.07 -5.27 12.43
N ALA A 34 7.29 -6.35 12.43
CA ALA A 34 6.56 -6.80 11.24
C ALA A 34 5.55 -5.75 10.75
N ALA A 35 4.80 -5.13 11.68
CA ALA A 35 3.85 -4.06 11.40
C ALA A 35 4.51 -2.84 10.75
N LEU A 36 5.64 -2.41 11.27
CA LEU A 36 6.40 -1.31 10.67
C LEU A 36 6.90 -1.70 9.27
N GLY A 37 7.38 -2.93 9.08
CA GLY A 37 7.73 -3.46 7.77
C GLY A 37 6.56 -3.40 6.78
N MET A 38 5.35 -3.80 7.21
CA MET A 38 4.13 -3.75 6.39
C MET A 38 3.81 -2.32 5.95
N VAL A 39 3.84 -1.36 6.89
CA VAL A 39 3.58 0.05 6.57
C VAL A 39 4.60 0.59 5.58
N VAL A 40 5.89 0.34 5.80
CA VAL A 40 6.95 0.79 4.88
C VAL A 40 6.76 0.20 3.48
N PHE A 41 6.48 -1.10 3.39
CA PHE A 41 6.20 -1.76 2.12
C PHE A 41 5.04 -1.10 1.37
N PHE A 42 3.90 -0.88 2.02
CA PHE A 42 2.75 -0.27 1.36
C PHE A 42 2.97 1.21 1.02
N VAL A 43 3.68 1.97 1.85
CA VAL A 43 4.03 3.37 1.54
C VAL A 43 4.86 3.44 0.26
N VAL A 44 5.91 2.63 0.16
CA VAL A 44 6.77 2.57 -1.04
C VAL A 44 5.96 2.14 -2.26
N PHE A 45 5.11 1.12 -2.11
CA PHE A 45 4.26 0.63 -3.18
C PHE A 45 3.27 1.69 -3.68
N THR A 46 2.55 2.37 -2.78
CA THR A 46 1.60 3.43 -3.13
C THR A 46 2.30 4.63 -3.76
N GLN A 47 3.51 4.97 -3.32
CA GLN A 47 4.32 6.01 -3.95
C GLN A 47 4.72 5.63 -5.39
N LEU A 48 5.15 4.38 -5.62
CA LEU A 48 5.45 3.88 -6.96
C LEU A 48 4.23 4.01 -7.87
N MET A 49 3.05 3.60 -7.39
CA MET A 49 1.81 3.67 -8.15
C MET A 49 1.36 5.09 -8.45
N TYR A 50 1.57 6.03 -7.53
CA TYR A 50 1.33 7.45 -7.80
C TYR A 50 2.18 7.98 -8.96
N HIS A 51 3.47 7.65 -8.99
CA HIS A 51 4.37 8.08 -10.07
C HIS A 51 4.03 7.42 -11.41
N LEU A 52 3.71 6.13 -11.40
CA LEU A 52 3.26 5.42 -12.61
C LEU A 52 1.93 5.97 -13.12
N GLY A 53 0.97 6.22 -12.23
CA GLY A 53 -0.33 6.84 -12.54
C GLY A 53 -0.22 8.25 -13.10
N LEU A 54 0.71 9.07 -12.59
CA LEU A 54 0.99 10.40 -13.14
C LEU A 54 1.60 10.35 -14.55
N ARG A 55 2.47 9.38 -14.82
CA ARG A 55 3.06 9.21 -16.15
C ARG A 55 2.01 8.71 -17.14
N SER A 56 1.16 7.77 -16.72
CA SER A 56 0.13 7.20 -17.58
C SER A 56 -1.01 8.16 -17.88
N SER A 57 -1.39 9.03 -16.93
CA SER A 57 -2.42 10.04 -17.14
C SER A 57 -2.05 11.09 -18.20
N ARG A 58 -0.75 11.24 -18.51
CA ARG A 58 -0.23 12.15 -19.53
C ARG A 58 -0.04 11.48 -20.89
N SER A 59 -0.21 10.16 -20.97
CA SER A 59 -0.03 9.43 -22.24
C SER A 59 -1.26 9.55 -23.12
N ALA A 60 -1.05 9.64 -24.43
CA ALA A 60 -2.11 9.75 -25.43
C ALA A 60 -3.04 8.51 -25.46
N ASN A 61 -2.57 7.33 -25.02
CA ASN A 61 -3.36 6.10 -25.06
C ASN A 61 -4.31 5.96 -23.85
N PRO A 62 -5.65 5.90 -24.05
CA PRO A 62 -6.65 5.77 -22.98
C PRO A 62 -6.51 4.49 -22.16
N PHE A 63 -6.05 3.41 -22.77
CA PHE A 63 -5.97 2.09 -22.15
C PHE A 63 -4.76 1.88 -21.23
N LEU A 64 -3.71 2.70 -21.36
CA LEU A 64 -2.49 2.57 -20.55
C LEU A 64 -2.78 2.74 -19.06
N PHE A 65 -3.72 3.62 -18.70
CA PHE A 65 -4.11 3.81 -17.31
C PHE A 65 -4.74 2.53 -16.73
N THR A 66 -5.68 1.94 -17.45
CA THR A 66 -6.35 0.69 -17.06
C THR A 66 -5.37 -0.48 -17.01
N GLN A 67 -4.45 -0.57 -17.97
CA GLN A 67 -3.41 -1.60 -17.98
C GLN A 67 -2.48 -1.48 -16.76
N ILE A 68 -2.04 -0.26 -16.41
CA ILE A 68 -1.20 -0.02 -15.23
C ILE A 68 -1.94 -0.37 -13.95
N PHE A 69 -3.22 -0.03 -13.85
CA PHE A 69 -4.05 -0.42 -12.72
C PHE A 69 -4.16 -1.95 -12.58
N MET A 70 -4.40 -2.66 -13.69
CA MET A 70 -4.49 -4.12 -13.67
C MET A 70 -3.17 -4.78 -13.28
N VAL A 71 -2.06 -4.30 -13.87
CA VAL A 71 -0.71 -4.78 -13.56
C VAL A 71 -0.34 -4.46 -12.12
N SER A 72 -0.74 -3.30 -11.58
CA SER A 72 -0.44 -2.95 -10.19
C SER A 72 -1.09 -3.92 -9.21
N VAL A 73 -2.36 -4.30 -9.44
CA VAL A 73 -3.06 -5.27 -8.59
C VAL A 73 -2.36 -6.63 -8.60
N LEU A 74 -2.01 -7.15 -9.78
CA LEU A 74 -1.29 -8.43 -9.89
C LEU A 74 0.09 -8.36 -9.22
N PHE A 75 0.83 -7.29 -9.50
CA PHE A 75 2.17 -7.11 -8.95
C PHE A 75 2.13 -6.94 -7.42
N LYS A 76 1.09 -6.28 -6.89
CA LYS A 76 0.86 -6.15 -5.45
C LYS A 76 0.68 -7.50 -4.78
N ILE A 77 -0.11 -8.39 -5.37
CA ILE A 77 -0.36 -9.74 -4.82
C ILE A 77 0.94 -10.55 -4.79
N VAL A 78 1.72 -10.53 -5.87
CA VAL A 78 3.00 -11.25 -5.94
C VAL A 78 3.99 -10.72 -4.91
N LEU A 79 4.18 -9.39 -4.86
CA LEU A 79 5.08 -8.78 -3.89
C LEU A 79 4.62 -9.00 -2.44
N LEU A 80 3.31 -8.90 -2.17
CA LEU A 80 2.75 -9.14 -0.85
C LEU A 80 2.99 -10.59 -0.41
N THR A 81 2.81 -11.55 -1.31
CA THR A 81 3.07 -12.97 -1.02
C THR A 81 4.54 -13.20 -0.65
N LEU A 82 5.47 -12.66 -1.45
CA LEU A 82 6.90 -12.73 -1.15
C LEU A 82 7.23 -12.07 0.19
N PHE A 83 6.65 -10.89 0.45
CA PHE A 83 6.85 -10.15 1.69
C PHE A 83 6.35 -10.92 2.92
N VAL A 84 5.20 -11.57 2.83
CA VAL A 84 4.67 -12.44 3.89
C VAL A 84 5.60 -13.62 4.16
N VAL A 85 6.11 -14.28 3.11
CA VAL A 85 7.07 -15.38 3.28
C VAL A 85 8.33 -14.91 4.01
N VAL A 86 8.83 -13.72 3.68
CA VAL A 86 9.96 -13.12 4.39
C VAL A 86 9.61 -12.85 5.85
N LEU A 87 8.45 -12.24 6.15
CA LEU A 87 8.06 -11.96 7.53
C LEU A 87 7.91 -13.24 8.37
N LEU A 88 7.32 -14.29 7.83
CA LEU A 88 7.13 -15.55 8.54
C LEU A 88 8.46 -16.27 8.80
N LYS A 89 9.37 -16.27 7.81
CA LYS A 89 10.68 -16.94 7.95
C LYS A 89 11.69 -16.16 8.78
N LEU A 90 11.70 -14.83 8.68
CA LEU A 90 12.75 -13.99 9.28
C LEU A 90 12.38 -13.47 10.67
N MET A 91 11.08 -13.30 10.96
CA MET A 91 10.61 -12.74 12.23
C MET A 91 9.84 -13.73 13.10
N GLU A 92 9.74 -15.00 12.69
CA GLU A 92 9.09 -16.10 13.42
C GLU A 92 7.67 -15.76 13.92
N VAL A 93 6.98 -14.86 13.21
CA VAL A 93 5.66 -14.38 13.61
C VAL A 93 4.63 -15.49 13.35
N ASN A 94 3.76 -15.73 14.32
CA ASN A 94 2.67 -16.68 14.15
C ASN A 94 1.75 -16.22 12.99
N PRO A 95 1.49 -17.07 11.97
CA PRO A 95 0.65 -16.71 10.83
C PRO A 95 -0.72 -16.17 11.21
N ARG A 96 -1.32 -16.71 12.29
CA ARG A 96 -2.65 -16.28 12.77
C ARG A 96 -2.63 -14.84 13.31
N GLN A 97 -1.53 -14.44 13.94
CA GLN A 97 -1.37 -13.09 14.48
C GLN A 97 -1.03 -12.07 13.39
N LEU A 98 -0.42 -12.51 12.28
CA LEU A 98 -0.08 -11.63 11.16
C LEU A 98 -1.28 -11.32 10.26
N ALA A 99 -2.25 -12.23 10.17
CA ALA A 99 -3.37 -12.13 9.23
C ALA A 99 -4.19 -10.83 9.40
N ALA A 100 -4.56 -10.47 10.64
CA ALA A 100 -5.37 -9.28 10.89
C ALA A 100 -4.61 -7.96 10.63
N PRO A 101 -3.37 -7.75 11.16
CA PRO A 101 -2.52 -6.62 10.80
C PRO A 101 -2.29 -6.44 9.30
N LEU A 102 -2.02 -7.55 8.59
CA LEU A 102 -1.79 -7.57 7.15
C LEU A 102 -3.07 -7.17 6.38
N GLY A 103 -4.21 -7.74 6.76
CA GLY A 103 -5.50 -7.42 6.14
C GLY A 103 -5.87 -5.94 6.31
N THR A 104 -5.75 -5.42 7.54
CA THR A 104 -6.08 -4.01 7.83
C THR A 104 -5.19 -3.05 7.04
N THR A 105 -3.87 -3.27 7.02
CA THR A 105 -2.94 -2.43 6.25
C THR A 105 -3.22 -2.52 4.75
N TYR A 106 -3.41 -3.73 4.23
CA TYR A 106 -3.73 -3.94 2.82
C TYR A 106 -4.98 -3.15 2.40
N VAL A 107 -6.06 -3.23 3.17
CA VAL A 107 -7.33 -2.54 2.84
C VAL A 107 -7.15 -1.02 2.90
N LEU A 108 -6.56 -0.48 3.96
CA LEU A 108 -6.37 0.97 4.11
C LEU A 108 -5.56 1.56 2.96
N PHE A 109 -4.44 0.94 2.61
CA PHE A 109 -3.61 1.40 1.51
C PHE A 109 -4.25 1.16 0.14
N THR A 110 -5.06 0.10 -0.02
CA THR A 110 -5.80 -0.14 -1.28
C THR A 110 -6.88 0.91 -1.51
N ILE A 111 -7.60 1.33 -0.45
CA ILE A 111 -8.57 2.43 -0.55
C ILE A 111 -7.88 3.72 -0.99
N LEU A 112 -6.76 4.08 -0.35
CA LEU A 112 -5.98 5.25 -0.73
C LEU A 112 -5.49 5.15 -2.17
N GLU A 113 -4.85 4.05 -2.54
CA GLU A 113 -4.32 3.80 -3.89
C GLU A 113 -5.40 3.95 -4.95
N THR A 114 -6.53 3.29 -4.75
CA THR A 114 -7.67 3.34 -5.68
C THR A 114 -8.22 4.76 -5.80
N TRP A 115 -8.38 5.47 -4.68
CA TRP A 115 -8.84 6.85 -4.68
C TRP A 115 -7.87 7.78 -5.42
N VAL A 116 -6.57 7.64 -5.19
CA VAL A 116 -5.53 8.43 -5.85
C VAL A 116 -5.56 8.17 -7.35
N LEU A 117 -5.59 6.91 -7.77
CA LEU A 117 -5.61 6.51 -9.17
C LEU A 117 -6.88 7.01 -9.87
N MET A 118 -8.06 6.82 -9.28
CA MET A 118 -9.32 7.36 -9.82
C MET A 118 -9.32 8.88 -9.93
N ARG A 119 -8.67 9.58 -9.00
CA ARG A 119 -8.57 11.04 -9.08
C ARG A 119 -7.57 11.49 -10.14
N LEU A 120 -6.54 10.69 -10.42
CA LEU A 120 -5.59 10.92 -11.51
C LEU A 120 -6.23 10.67 -12.88
N SER A 121 -7.07 9.64 -13.03
CA SER A 121 -7.77 9.38 -14.30
C SER A 121 -8.74 10.50 -14.69
N LYS A 122 -9.39 11.14 -13.70
CA LYS A 122 -10.28 12.29 -13.93
C LYS A 122 -9.57 13.58 -14.37
N LEU A 123 -8.26 13.72 -14.15
CA LEU A 123 -7.47 14.88 -14.62
C LEU A 123 -7.12 14.78 -16.11
N ARG A 124 -7.41 13.64 -16.72
CA ARG A 124 -7.28 13.42 -18.16
C ARG A 124 -8.47 13.97 -18.95
N ALA A 125 -9.56 14.32 -18.27
CA ALA A 125 -10.75 14.93 -18.85
C ALA A 125 -10.56 16.44 -19.02
#